data_AF-A0A925MWN7-F1
#
_entry.id   AF-A0A925MWN7-F1
#
_cell.length_a   1.000
_cell.length_b   1.000
_cell.length_c   1.000
_cell.angle_alpha   90.00
_cell.angle_beta   90.00
_cell.angle_gamma   90.00
#
_symmetry.space_group_name_H-M   'P 1'
#
loop_
_entity.id
_entity.type
_entity.pdbx_description
1 polymer ?
#
loop_
_entity_poly.entity_id
_entity_poly.type
_entity_poly.pdbx_seq_one_letter_code
_entity_poly.pdbx_strand_id
1 'polypeptide(L)'
;ERPAAECQPADQIARARFTRRGAVDFVMRDRTLIRARLAGECLSLGYYRAFYLIPGEDGRICVGRDMVVSREGSQCAIATFRRLVPDTPRRPRN
;
A
#
# COMPACT_ATOMS: atom_id res chain seq x y z
N GLU A 1 -14.24 -0.95 3.55
CA GLU A 1 -12.83 -0.84 4.05
C GLU A 1 -12.86 -0.48 5.53
N ARG A 2 -11.88 -0.94 6.33
CA ARG A 2 -11.77 -0.66 7.77
C ARG A 2 -10.45 0.08 8.07
N PRO A 3 -10.35 0.86 9.16
CA PRO A 3 -9.06 1.41 9.59
C PRO A 3 -8.04 0.28 9.81
N ALA A 4 -6.80 0.51 9.40
CA ALA A 4 -5.67 -0.37 9.67
C ALA A 4 -4.64 0.36 10.53
N ALA A 5 -3.67 -0.39 11.07
CA ALA A 5 -2.56 0.20 11.80
C ALA A 5 -1.79 1.20 10.91
N GLU A 6 -1.29 2.27 11.52
CA GLU A 6 -0.54 3.32 10.84
C GLU A 6 0.82 2.84 10.35
N CYS A 7 1.34 1.75 10.92
CA CYS A 7 2.55 1.07 10.50
C CYS A 7 2.26 -0.38 10.10
N GLN A 8 2.78 -0.79 8.95
CA GLN A 8 2.68 -2.15 8.43
C GLN A 8 4.08 -2.79 8.35
N PRO A 9 4.25 -4.06 8.76
CA PRO A 9 5.53 -4.75 8.61
C PRO A 9 5.83 -5.02 7.14
N ALA A 10 6.99 -4.53 6.66
CA ALA A 10 7.37 -4.65 5.26
C ALA A 10 7.65 -6.10 4.84
N ASP A 11 8.25 -6.89 5.73
CA ASP A 11 8.54 -8.31 5.51
C ASP A 11 7.30 -9.16 5.23
N GLN A 12 6.16 -8.75 5.79
CA GLN A 12 4.89 -9.42 5.56
C GLN A 12 4.24 -9.04 4.23
N ILE A 13 4.77 -8.09 3.47
CA ILE A 13 4.21 -7.71 2.17
C ILE A 13 4.64 -8.77 1.15
N ALA A 14 3.69 -9.58 0.69
CA ALA A 14 3.91 -10.56 -0.36
C ALA A 14 3.83 -9.92 -1.76
N ARG A 15 2.97 -8.91 -1.93
CA ARG A 15 2.79 -8.21 -3.20
C ARG A 15 2.28 -6.79 -2.97
N ALA A 16 2.67 -5.87 -3.83
CA ALA A 16 2.13 -4.51 -3.83
C ALA A 16 1.61 -4.17 -5.24
N ARG A 17 0.47 -3.49 -5.32
CA ARG A 17 -0.16 -3.10 -6.59
C ARG A 17 -0.68 -1.69 -6.51
N PHE A 18 -0.23 -0.83 -7.42
CA PHE A 18 -0.79 0.50 -7.57
C PHE A 18 -2.22 0.45 -8.12
N THR A 19 -3.10 1.29 -7.60
CA THR A 19 -4.46 1.50 -8.11
C THR A 19 -4.60 2.90 -8.69
N ARG A 20 -5.38 3.05 -9.77
CA ARG A 20 -5.55 4.30 -10.54
C ARG A 20 -6.09 5.50 -9.72
N ARG A 21 -6.45 5.30 -8.45
CA ARG A 21 -6.94 6.35 -7.53
C ARG A 21 -5.84 6.90 -6.60
N GLY A 22 -4.56 6.83 -6.99
CA GLY A 22 -3.46 7.33 -6.15
C GLY A 22 -3.28 6.54 -4.86
N ALA A 23 -3.47 5.22 -4.92
CA ALA A 23 -3.34 4.35 -3.75
C ALA A 23 -2.58 3.07 -4.11
N VAL A 24 -2.03 2.40 -3.11
CA VAL A 24 -1.28 1.15 -3.25
C VAL A 24 -1.96 0.06 -2.43
N ASP A 25 -2.34 -1.03 -3.09
CA ASP A 25 -2.86 -2.23 -2.46
C ASP A 25 -1.70 -3.17 -2.12
N PHE A 26 -1.43 -3.35 -0.83
CA PHE A 26 -0.55 -4.36 -0.27
C PHE A 26 -1.32 -5.64 -0.02
N VAL A 27 -0.79 -6.74 -0.54
CA VAL A 27 -1.19 -8.11 -0.23
C VAL A 27 -0.19 -8.64 0.78
N MET A 28 -0.65 -8.87 2.00
CA MET A 28 0.17 -9.46 3.05
C MET A 28 0.30 -10.97 2.82
N ARG A 29 1.34 -11.59 3.39
CA ARG A 29 1.56 -13.05 3.40
C ARG A 29 0.37 -13.82 3.96
N ASP A 30 -0.27 -13.26 4.98
CA ASP A 30 -1.53 -13.75 5.58
C ASP A 30 -2.76 -13.58 4.66
N ARG A 31 -2.59 -13.14 3.41
CA ARG A 31 -3.66 -12.82 2.44
C ARG A 31 -4.56 -11.65 2.82
N THR A 32 -4.20 -10.93 3.89
CA THR A 32 -4.81 -9.65 4.23
C THR A 32 -4.50 -8.61 3.15
N LEU A 33 -5.50 -7.82 2.75
CA LEU A 33 -5.33 -6.69 1.83
C LEU A 33 -5.32 -5.37 2.60
N ILE A 34 -4.25 -4.60 2.46
CA ILE A 34 -4.10 -3.26 3.05
C ILE A 34 -3.93 -2.24 1.91
N ARG A 35 -4.80 -1.23 1.86
CA ARG A 35 -4.69 -0.10 0.95
C ARG A 35 -4.00 1.07 1.63
N ALA A 36 -2.86 1.49 1.12
CA ALA A 36 -2.23 2.76 1.43
C ALA A 36 -2.78 3.84 0.50
N ARG A 37 -3.37 4.90 1.06
CA ARG A 37 -3.67 6.11 0.32
C ARG A 37 -2.46 7.04 0.37
N LEU A 38 -2.08 7.57 -0.78
CA LEU A 38 -1.00 8.54 -0.91
C LEU A 38 -1.58 9.95 -0.78
N ALA A 39 -0.77 10.90 -0.33
CA ALA A 39 -1.16 12.31 -0.32
C ALA A 39 -1.40 12.82 -1.76
N GLY A 40 -2.29 13.82 -1.91
CA GLY A 40 -2.99 14.18 -3.16
C GLY A 40 -2.14 14.52 -4.38
N GLU A 41 -0.86 14.84 -4.21
CA GLU A 41 0.06 15.19 -5.31
C GLU A 41 0.57 13.96 -6.09
N CYS A 42 0.13 12.76 -5.71
CA CYS A 42 0.70 11.50 -6.19
C CYS A 42 0.03 10.88 -7.43
N LEU A 43 -0.86 11.61 -8.11
CA LEU A 43 -1.62 11.10 -9.25
C LEU A 43 -0.73 10.64 -10.43
N SER A 44 0.43 11.27 -10.64
CA SER A 44 1.37 10.88 -11.71
C SER A 44 2.03 9.52 -11.47
N LEU A 45 2.13 9.05 -10.22
CA LEU A 45 2.64 7.70 -9.91
C LEU A 45 1.78 6.59 -10.54
N GLY A 46 0.50 6.88 -10.84
CA GLY A 46 -0.43 5.89 -11.39
C GLY A 46 -0.14 5.45 -12.81
N TYR A 47 0.69 6.18 -13.54
CA TYR A 47 1.08 5.83 -14.90
C TYR A 47 2.17 4.75 -14.92
N TYR A 48 3.11 4.80 -13.96
CA TYR A 48 4.23 3.86 -13.88
C TYR A 48 3.96 2.76 -12.85
N ARG A 49 3.67 1.55 -13.35
CA ARG A 49 3.33 0.34 -12.57
C ARG A 49 4.48 -0.20 -11.69
N ALA A 50 5.60 0.51 -11.61
CA ALA A 50 6.75 0.18 -10.79
C ALA A 50 7.03 1.36 -9.84
N PHE A 51 6.90 1.10 -8.54
CA PHE A 51 7.27 2.02 -7.47
C PHE A 51 8.18 1.28 -6.51
N TYR A 52 9.02 2.03 -5.81
CA TYR A 52 9.89 1.51 -4.78
C TYR A 52 9.37 1.93 -3.41
N LEU A 53 9.43 0.98 -2.48
CA LEU A 53 9.21 1.21 -1.06
C LEU A 53 10.48 0.85 -0.35
N ILE A 54 11.04 1.81 0.34
CA ILE A 54 12.21 1.61 1.18
C ILE A 54 11.64 1.56 2.60
N PRO A 55 11.58 0.38 3.23
CA PRO A 55 11.19 0.34 4.63
C PRO A 55 12.23 1.08 5.47
N GLY A 56 11.77 1.82 6.48
CA GLY A 56 12.67 2.36 7.51
C GLY A 56 13.47 1.27 8.21
N GLU A 57 14.50 1.66 8.99
CA GLU A 57 15.39 0.73 9.70
C GLU A 57 14.66 -0.31 10.56
N ASP A 58 13.47 0.01 11.07
CA ASP A 58 12.63 -0.92 11.84
C ASP A 58 11.99 -2.05 11.01
N GLY A 59 12.21 -2.09 9.69
CA GLY A 59 11.58 -3.04 8.78
C GLY A 59 10.07 -2.83 8.60
N ARG A 60 9.57 -1.63 8.90
CA ARG A 60 8.15 -1.25 8.84
C ARG A 60 7.93 -0.10 7.86
N ILE A 61 6.72 0.00 7.36
CA ILE A 61 6.25 1.11 6.51
C ILE A 61 5.13 1.83 7.26
N CYS A 62 5.33 3.09 7.58
CA CYS A 62 4.46 3.92 8.39
C CYS A 62 3.91 5.13 7.61
N VAL A 63 2.68 5.54 7.96
CA VAL A 63 2.08 6.80 7.52
C VAL A 63 2.98 7.97 7.90
N GLY A 64 3.17 8.92 6.99
CA GLY A 64 3.95 10.15 7.22
C GLY A 64 5.47 9.98 7.32
N ARG A 65 5.97 8.79 7.65
CA ARG A 65 7.40 8.47 7.72
C ARG A 65 7.93 7.94 6.40
N ASP A 66 7.24 6.96 5.84
CA ASP A 66 7.69 6.27 4.65
C ASP A 66 7.05 6.89 3.41
N MET A 67 7.87 7.02 2.36
CA MET A 67 7.48 7.63 1.10
C MET A 67 7.55 6.59 -0.03
N VAL A 68 6.58 6.66 -0.92
CA VAL A 68 6.54 5.86 -2.14
C VAL A 68 7.27 6.62 -3.24
N VAL A 69 8.27 6.00 -3.84
CA VAL A 69 9.08 6.63 -4.89
C VAL A 69 8.67 6.08 -6.26
N SER A 70 8.25 6.95 -7.16
CA SER A 70 8.07 6.61 -8.58
C SER A 70 9.42 6.37 -9.23
N ARG A 71 9.43 5.57 -10.29
CA ARG A 71 10.56 5.52 -11.22
C ARG A 71 10.92 6.89 -11.80
N GLU A 72 9.96 7.80 -11.89
CA GLU A 72 10.18 9.19 -12.34
C GLU A 72 10.80 10.10 -11.27
N GLY A 73 11.09 9.57 -10.08
CA GLY A 73 11.69 10.34 -8.97
C GLY A 73 10.68 11.09 -8.10
N SER A 74 9.39 11.04 -8.42
CA SER A 74 8.35 11.61 -7.54
C SER A 74 8.26 10.82 -6.24
N GLN A 75 8.36 11.51 -5.10
CA GLN A 75 8.23 10.92 -3.77
C GLN A 75 6.88 11.31 -3.19
N CYS A 76 6.13 10.35 -2.67
CA CYS A 76 4.82 10.59 -2.09
C CYS A 76 4.71 10.02 -0.70
N ALA A 77 4.33 10.87 0.24
CA ALA A 77 4.00 10.44 1.59
C ALA A 77 2.75 9.54 1.58
N ILE A 78 2.81 8.48 2.39
CA ILE A 78 1.64 7.67 2.71
C ILE A 78 0.77 8.46 3.69
N ALA A 79 -0.48 8.72 3.31
CA ALA A 79 -1.43 9.49 4.10
C ALA A 79 -2.23 8.62 5.07
N THR A 80 -2.70 7.44 4.64
CA THR A 80 -3.48 6.53 5.52
C THR A 80 -3.35 5.08 5.09
N PHE A 81 -3.44 4.13 6.03
CA PHE A 81 -3.67 2.72 5.73
C PHE A 81 -5.11 2.29 6.05
N ARG A 82 -5.70 1.52 5.14
CA ARG A 82 -7.05 0.97 5.28
C ARG A 82 -7.05 -0.51 4.93
N ARG A 83 -7.58 -1.34 5.81
CA ARG A 83 -7.76 -2.77 5.53
C ARG A 83 -8.94 -2.95 4.59
N LEU A 84 -8.69 -3.57 3.44
CA LEU A 84 -9.74 -4.01 2.54
C LEU A 84 -10.24 -5.36 3.03
N VAL A 85 -11.40 -5.34 3.68
CA VAL A 85 -12.16 -6.55 3.96
C VAL A 85 -13.03 -6.86 2.74
N PRO A 86 -12.97 -8.08 2.17
CA PRO A 86 -13.92 -8.47 1.14
C PRO A 86 -15.33 -8.45 1.74
N ASP A 87 -16.24 -7.78 1.05
CA ASP A 87 -17.65 -7.66 1.46
C ASP A 87 -18.42 -8.99 1.28
N THR A 88 -17.83 -9.94 0.54
CA THR A 88 -18.46 -11.21 0.22
C THR A 88 -17.65 -12.36 0.82
N PRO A 89 -18.28 -13.33 1.52
CA PRO A 89 -17.61 -14.58 1.86
C PRO A 89 -17.13 -15.22 0.55
N ARG A 90 -15.81 -15.44 0.45
CA ARG A 90 -15.26 -16.24 -0.65
C ARG A 90 -15.92 -17.61 -0.58
N ARG A 91 -16.85 -17.88 -1.50
CA ARG A 91 -17.37 -19.22 -1.75
C ARG A 91 -16.17 -20.13 -2.04
N PRO A 92 -15.97 -21.25 -1.32
CA PRO A 92 -14.86 -22.15 -1.59
C PRO A 92 -14.98 -22.64 -3.05
N ARG A 93 -13.86 -22.60 -3.79
CA ARG A 93 -13.78 -23.30 -5.07
C ARG A 93 -13.67 -24.79 -4.73
N ASN A 94 -14.71 -25.53 -5.12
CA ASN A 94 -14.70 -26.99 -5.21
C ASN A 94 -13.79 -27.43 -6.34
#